data_AF-A0A1S3HD91-F1
#
_entry.id   AF-A0A1S3HD91-F1
#
_cell.length_a   1.000
_cell.length_b   1.000
_cell.length_c   1.000
_cell.angle_alpha   90.00
_cell.angle_beta   90.00
_cell.angle_gamma   90.00
#
_symmetry.space_group_name_H-M   'P 1'
#
loop_
_entity.id
_entity.type
_entity.pdbx_description
1 polymer ?
#
loop_
_entity_poly.entity_id
_entity_poly.type
_entity_poly.pdbx_seq_one_letter_code
_entity_poly.pdbx_strand_id
1 'polypeptide(L)'
;MNTKNLSEGFMRVVSKCNSFLDQGSPWRTAVSSSDLHPEFTGVFRLTEASSRKECRPFFIENKQVGLIRPDILAHLKPYTDVFHIPYSQGNDNIKVHLNPSLQTFEERSEAVEKVLLDLREKDVFKTLRGWRDEYFNIWYKFSEPPLMKMERAATCLFGVKQYGVHINGWTRHPTKGVCMWIARRSKTKPTWPNMLDNLAAGGLSSKHNIMECARSECQEEASVPNNLLDNLKPVGTVSYFYEDERGLFPECEYIMDLEVPEDFVPENADGEVAEFYLWTIQEVLEKTITSEFKSNSALIAINFCIRHGLISPDDEPNYQQILEGMHAKLT
;
A
#
# COMPACT_ATOMS: atom_id res chain seq x y z
N MET A 1 -9.23 25.40 14.30
CA MET A 1 -8.79 25.59 12.90
C MET A 1 -9.46 24.53 12.06
N ASN A 2 -10.14 24.97 11.00
CA ASN A 2 -11.27 24.31 10.35
C ASN A 2 -10.82 23.21 9.37
N THR A 3 -11.47 22.05 9.44
CA THR A 3 -11.12 20.74 8.85
C THR A 3 -11.75 20.46 7.49
N LYS A 4 -12.18 21.51 6.79
CA LYS A 4 -12.74 21.45 5.42
C LYS A 4 -11.71 21.44 4.28
N ASN A 5 -10.42 21.59 4.55
CA ASN A 5 -9.44 21.96 3.50
C ASN A 5 -8.61 20.83 2.88
N LEU A 6 -8.71 19.57 3.32
CA LEU A 6 -7.87 18.49 2.76
C LEU A 6 -8.58 17.63 1.71
N SER A 7 -9.91 17.46 1.81
CA SER A 7 -10.68 16.83 0.73
C SER A 7 -10.88 17.74 -0.48
N GLU A 8 -10.88 19.06 -0.30
CA GLU A 8 -10.96 20.02 -1.41
C GLU A 8 -9.62 20.16 -2.17
N GLY A 9 -8.49 19.85 -1.53
CA GLY A 9 -7.16 19.89 -2.16
C GLY A 9 -6.96 18.81 -3.23
N PHE A 10 -7.35 17.55 -2.95
CA PHE A 10 -7.32 16.48 -3.96
C PHE A 10 -8.39 16.68 -5.05
N MET A 11 -9.55 17.26 -4.71
CA MET A 11 -10.58 17.63 -5.68
C MET A 11 -10.15 18.79 -6.60
N ARG A 12 -9.07 19.49 -6.29
CA ARG A 12 -8.43 20.51 -7.14
C ARG A 12 -7.26 19.99 -7.98
N VAL A 13 -6.68 18.82 -7.67
CA VAL A 13 -5.71 18.11 -8.53
C VAL A 13 -6.28 17.88 -9.93
N VAL A 14 -7.61 17.92 -10.07
CA VAL A 14 -8.34 17.67 -11.32
C VAL A 14 -9.02 18.93 -11.89
N SER A 15 -8.96 20.09 -11.22
CA SER A 15 -9.86 21.21 -11.57
C SER A 15 -9.22 22.38 -12.34
N LYS A 16 -7.91 22.60 -12.37
CA LYS A 16 -7.32 23.77 -13.06
C LYS A 16 -5.82 23.62 -13.34
N CYS A 17 -5.47 22.98 -14.46
CA CYS A 17 -4.15 23.11 -15.09
C CYS A 17 -4.31 23.86 -16.43
N ASN A 18 -4.15 25.18 -16.39
CA ASN A 18 -3.79 26.02 -17.54
C ASN A 18 -2.31 26.36 -17.30
N SER A 19 -1.35 26.17 -18.18
CA SER A 19 -1.33 26.27 -19.64
C SER A 19 -0.04 25.59 -20.14
N PHE A 20 0.00 25.26 -21.44
CA PHE A 20 1.10 24.65 -22.21
C PHE A 20 1.04 23.13 -22.29
N LEU A 21 0.31 22.65 -23.30
CA LEU A 21 0.81 21.87 -24.43
C LEU A 21 -0.30 21.91 -25.51
N ASP A 22 0.12 21.92 -26.77
CA ASP A 22 -0.66 22.40 -27.91
C ASP A 22 -1.93 21.57 -28.23
N GLN A 23 -2.81 22.20 -29.00
CA GLN A 23 -4.26 21.99 -29.07
C GLN A 23 -4.70 20.61 -29.60
N GLY A 24 -5.53 19.89 -28.82
CA GLY A 24 -6.36 18.80 -29.36
C GLY A 24 -6.83 17.70 -28.40
N SER A 25 -6.36 17.66 -27.15
CA SER A 25 -6.61 16.48 -26.29
C SER A 25 -8.02 16.47 -25.64
N PRO A 26 -8.72 15.31 -25.60
CA PRO A 26 -10.04 15.12 -24.97
C PRO A 26 -10.13 15.42 -23.46
N TRP A 27 -9.01 15.75 -22.79
CA TRP A 27 -8.89 16.14 -21.37
C TRP A 27 -9.69 17.37 -20.95
N ARG A 28 -10.27 18.10 -21.90
CA ARG A 28 -10.99 19.35 -21.67
C ARG A 28 -12.33 19.21 -20.94
N THR A 29 -12.87 18.01 -20.70
CA THR A 29 -14.33 17.88 -20.49
C THR A 29 -14.86 16.88 -19.45
N ALA A 30 -14.04 16.35 -18.54
CA ALA A 30 -14.48 15.33 -17.59
C ALA A 30 -13.85 15.64 -16.20
N VAL A 31 -14.51 15.76 -15.04
CA VAL A 31 -15.82 15.34 -14.53
C VAL A 31 -16.15 16.16 -13.25
N SER A 32 -17.44 16.25 -12.90
CA SER A 32 -18.02 16.85 -11.69
C SER A 32 -17.70 16.05 -10.40
N SER A 33 -17.84 16.69 -9.24
CA SER A 33 -17.52 16.18 -7.88
C SER A 33 -18.25 14.91 -7.42
N SER A 34 -19.08 14.28 -8.25
CA SER A 34 -19.95 13.15 -7.91
C SER A 34 -19.37 11.77 -8.24
N ASP A 35 -18.25 11.68 -8.99
CA ASP A 35 -17.90 10.45 -9.71
C ASP A 35 -16.58 9.78 -9.23
N LEU A 36 -16.05 10.18 -8.06
CA LEU A 36 -14.84 9.57 -7.48
C LEU A 36 -15.16 8.47 -6.44
N HIS A 37 -14.43 7.36 -6.53
CA HIS A 37 -14.54 6.20 -5.64
C HIS A 37 -14.12 6.55 -4.18
N PRO A 38 -14.79 6.00 -3.13
CA PRO A 38 -14.49 6.27 -1.72
C PRO A 38 -13.03 6.05 -1.29
N GLU A 39 -12.24 5.31 -2.06
CA GLU A 39 -10.84 5.00 -1.74
C GLU A 39 -9.86 6.11 -2.10
N PHE A 40 -10.15 6.94 -3.12
CA PHE A 40 -9.36 8.15 -3.37
C PHE A 40 -9.59 9.20 -2.30
N THR A 41 -10.76 9.17 -1.69
CA THR A 41 -10.95 9.89 -0.44
C THR A 41 -10.10 9.26 0.68
N GLY A 42 -9.97 7.93 0.76
CA GLY A 42 -9.17 7.23 1.79
C GLY A 42 -7.66 7.47 1.77
N VAL A 43 -7.00 7.45 0.60
CA VAL A 43 -5.52 7.58 0.50
C VAL A 43 -5.00 8.95 0.99
N PHE A 44 -5.83 9.99 0.88
CA PHE A 44 -5.51 11.34 1.35
C PHE A 44 -6.29 11.77 2.60
N ARG A 45 -7.11 10.90 3.18
CA ARG A 45 -7.88 11.22 4.38
C ARG A 45 -7.34 10.45 5.58
N LEU A 46 -6.45 11.12 6.30
CA LEU A 46 -6.70 11.27 7.73
C LEU A 46 -7.95 12.15 7.89
N THR A 47 -9.15 11.58 7.65
CA THR A 47 -10.40 12.31 7.93
C THR A 47 -10.49 12.57 9.43
N GLU A 48 -11.27 13.59 9.78
CA GLU A 48 -11.82 13.70 11.13
C GLU A 48 -12.60 12.47 11.61
N ALA A 49 -13.05 11.61 10.69
CA ALA A 49 -13.76 10.36 10.96
C ALA A 49 -12.84 9.14 11.15
N SER A 50 -11.51 9.32 11.16
CA SER A 50 -10.58 8.21 11.37
C SER A 50 -10.78 7.57 12.74
N SER A 51 -10.92 6.24 12.78
CA SER A 51 -11.00 5.48 14.03
C SER A 51 -9.69 5.52 14.84
N ARG A 52 -8.60 6.09 14.30
CA ARG A 52 -7.27 6.15 14.91
C ARG A 52 -7.27 6.74 16.32
N LYS A 53 -8.16 7.70 16.62
CA LYS A 53 -8.29 8.29 17.98
C LYS A 53 -8.89 7.31 18.99
N GLU A 54 -9.68 6.36 18.52
CA GLU A 54 -10.34 5.33 19.33
C GLU A 54 -9.49 4.05 19.42
N CYS A 55 -8.53 3.88 18.52
CA CYS A 55 -7.61 2.75 18.53
C CYS A 55 -6.73 2.73 19.78
N ARG A 56 -6.37 1.52 20.22
CA ARG A 56 -5.43 1.29 21.31
C ARG A 56 -4.07 0.91 20.76
N PRO A 57 -2.97 1.51 21.24
CA PRO A 57 -1.64 1.15 20.78
C PRO A 57 -1.30 -0.29 21.16
N PHE A 58 -0.72 -1.03 20.21
CA PHE A 58 -0.27 -2.40 20.37
C PHE A 58 1.24 -2.45 20.56
N PHE A 59 1.69 -3.09 21.64
CA PHE A 59 3.07 -3.13 22.07
C PHE A 59 3.63 -4.56 22.12
N ILE A 60 4.89 -4.68 21.70
CA ILE A 60 5.74 -5.85 21.93
C ILE A 60 7.02 -5.32 22.58
N GLU A 61 7.42 -5.83 23.75
CA GLU A 61 8.60 -5.35 24.49
C GLU A 61 8.65 -3.82 24.71
N ASN A 62 7.51 -3.19 25.02
CA ASN A 62 7.36 -1.73 25.13
C ASN A 62 7.64 -0.93 23.84
N LYS A 63 7.76 -1.60 22.69
CA LYS A 63 7.82 -0.99 21.37
C LYS A 63 6.43 -0.99 20.74
N GLN A 64 5.91 0.18 20.39
CA GLN A 64 4.61 0.26 19.70
C GLN A 64 4.77 -0.22 18.25
N VAL A 65 4.12 -1.34 17.92
CA VAL A 65 4.20 -1.96 16.59
C VAL A 65 2.94 -1.74 15.76
N GLY A 66 1.83 -1.34 16.38
CA GLY A 66 0.58 -1.14 15.68
C GLY A 66 -0.51 -0.47 16.50
N LEU A 67 -1.74 -0.61 16.03
CA LEU A 67 -2.97 -0.01 16.55
C LEU A 67 -4.12 -1.03 16.45
N ILE A 68 -4.87 -1.22 17.52
CA ILE A 68 -6.00 -2.15 17.57
C ILE A 68 -7.29 -1.36 17.74
N ARG A 69 -8.27 -1.60 16.85
CA ARG A 69 -9.60 -0.98 16.94
C ARG A 69 -10.41 -1.52 18.14
N PRO A 70 -11.35 -0.75 18.71
CA PRO A 70 -12.15 -1.18 19.85
C PRO A 70 -12.95 -2.47 19.63
N ASP A 71 -13.50 -2.67 18.44
CA ASP A 71 -14.25 -3.87 18.05
C ASP A 71 -13.35 -5.11 18.05
N ILE A 72 -12.12 -4.99 17.54
CA ILE A 72 -11.13 -6.07 17.54
C ILE A 72 -10.64 -6.36 18.96
N LEU A 73 -10.39 -5.32 19.76
CA LEU A 73 -9.93 -5.44 21.14
C LEU A 73 -10.87 -6.32 21.98
N ALA A 74 -12.18 -6.22 21.79
CA ALA A 74 -13.16 -7.02 22.52
C ALA A 74 -12.94 -8.53 22.34
N HIS A 75 -12.51 -8.95 21.15
CA HIS A 75 -12.21 -10.35 20.83
C HIS A 75 -10.84 -10.81 21.33
N LEU A 76 -9.89 -9.92 21.59
CA LEU A 76 -8.57 -10.28 22.10
C LEU A 76 -8.55 -10.48 23.63
N LYS A 77 -9.47 -9.85 24.37
CA LYS A 77 -9.56 -9.91 25.83
C LYS A 77 -9.57 -11.32 26.45
N PRO A 78 -10.24 -12.33 25.86
CA PRO A 78 -10.25 -13.68 26.43
C PRO A 78 -8.90 -14.40 26.40
N TYR A 79 -7.97 -14.00 25.52
CA TYR A 79 -6.68 -14.67 25.34
C TYR A 79 -5.61 -14.07 26.24
N THR A 80 -5.82 -14.14 27.56
CA THR A 80 -4.95 -13.51 28.57
C THR A 80 -3.52 -14.05 28.59
N ASP A 81 -3.33 -15.30 28.13
CA ASP A 81 -2.00 -15.90 28.02
C ASP A 81 -1.18 -15.28 26.87
N VAL A 82 -1.83 -14.59 25.92
CA VAL A 82 -1.19 -13.97 24.75
C VAL A 82 -1.23 -12.44 24.82
N PHE A 83 -2.34 -11.85 25.24
CA PHE A 83 -2.53 -10.40 25.32
C PHE A 83 -2.75 -9.94 26.75
N HIS A 84 -1.85 -9.08 27.24
CA HIS A 84 -2.01 -8.35 28.48
C HIS A 84 -2.64 -6.99 28.22
N ILE A 85 -3.90 -6.81 28.65
CA ILE A 85 -4.68 -5.58 28.50
C ILE A 85 -4.97 -5.06 29.91
N PRO A 86 -4.17 -4.10 30.42
CA PRO A 86 -4.33 -3.58 31.77
C PRO A 86 -5.70 -2.90 31.92
N TYR A 87 -6.34 -3.15 33.07
CA TYR A 87 -7.57 -2.46 33.44
C TYR A 87 -7.27 -0.99 33.70
N SER A 88 -7.98 -0.09 33.02
CA SER A 88 -7.88 1.36 33.22
C SER A 88 -9.22 1.89 33.69
N GLN A 89 -9.25 2.64 34.80
CA GLN A 89 -10.42 3.44 35.16
C GLN A 89 -10.48 4.66 34.23
N GLY A 90 -11.08 4.45 33.06
CA GLY A 90 -11.17 5.44 31.99
C GLY A 90 -10.81 4.83 30.63
N ASN A 91 -11.48 5.26 29.56
CA ASN A 91 -11.27 4.72 28.23
C ASN A 91 -9.96 5.17 27.57
N ASP A 92 -9.34 6.25 28.05
CA ASP A 92 -8.39 7.02 27.23
C ASP A 92 -6.93 6.52 27.23
N ASN A 93 -6.58 5.50 28.02
CA ASN A 93 -5.17 5.06 28.17
C ASN A 93 -4.94 3.54 28.07
N ILE A 94 -5.89 2.78 27.53
CA ILE A 94 -5.71 1.33 27.36
C ILE A 94 -4.59 1.07 26.33
N LYS A 95 -3.57 0.33 26.73
CA LYS A 95 -2.50 -0.16 25.85
C LYS A 95 -2.61 -1.67 25.75
N VAL A 96 -2.52 -2.23 24.55
CA VAL A 96 -2.52 -3.68 24.37
C VAL A 96 -1.07 -4.12 24.34
N HIS A 97 -0.69 -5.03 25.24
CA HIS A 97 0.65 -5.60 25.26
C HIS A 97 0.59 -7.08 24.88
N LEU A 98 1.53 -7.53 24.07
CA LEU A 98 1.81 -8.95 23.98
C LEU A 98 2.38 -9.43 25.33
N ASN A 99 2.00 -10.63 25.78
CA ASN A 99 2.37 -11.15 27.09
C ASN A 99 3.90 -11.19 27.24
N PRO A 100 4.48 -10.54 28.28
CA PRO A 100 5.93 -10.50 28.49
C PRO A 100 6.61 -11.86 28.69
N SER A 101 5.84 -12.92 28.99
CA SER A 101 6.35 -14.29 29.06
C SER A 101 6.74 -14.87 27.68
N LEU A 102 6.28 -14.27 26.58
CA LEU A 102 6.65 -14.64 25.21
C LEU A 102 7.94 -13.89 24.82
N GLN A 103 9.09 -14.54 25.02
CA GLN A 103 10.41 -13.92 24.97
C GLN A 103 11.05 -13.99 23.58
N THR A 104 10.77 -15.03 22.81
CA THR A 104 11.40 -15.23 21.50
C THR A 104 10.49 -14.81 20.33
N PHE A 105 11.10 -14.62 19.16
CA PHE A 105 10.37 -14.37 17.92
C PHE A 105 9.37 -15.50 17.64
N GLU A 106 9.79 -16.75 17.83
CA GLU A 106 9.00 -17.96 17.60
C GLU A 106 7.84 -18.06 18.59
N GLU A 107 8.09 -17.90 19.89
CA GLU A 107 7.05 -17.95 20.94
C GLU A 107 5.94 -16.94 20.67
N ARG A 108 6.31 -15.71 20.29
CA ARG A 108 5.35 -14.66 19.95
C ARG A 108 4.55 -14.99 18.71
N SER A 109 5.23 -15.45 17.66
CA SER A 109 4.62 -15.79 16.37
C SER A 109 3.62 -16.92 16.54
N GLU A 110 4.02 -18.01 17.21
CA GLU A 110 3.17 -19.18 17.43
C GLU A 110 1.99 -18.88 18.37
N ALA A 111 2.20 -18.11 19.44
CA ALA A 111 1.14 -17.76 20.37
C ALA A 111 0.04 -16.92 19.69
N VAL A 112 0.43 -15.91 18.90
CA VAL A 112 -0.52 -15.08 18.17
C VAL A 112 -1.17 -15.86 17.03
N GLU A 113 -0.43 -16.70 16.32
CA GLU A 113 -1.00 -17.59 15.29
C GLU A 113 -2.08 -18.51 15.85
N LYS A 114 -1.86 -19.12 17.02
CA LYS A 114 -2.88 -19.96 17.69
C LYS A 114 -4.18 -19.19 17.95
N VAL A 115 -4.07 -17.94 18.42
CA VAL A 115 -5.25 -17.08 18.63
C VAL A 115 -5.95 -16.77 17.30
N LEU A 116 -5.17 -16.43 16.27
CA LEU A 116 -5.70 -16.11 14.94
C LEU A 116 -6.40 -17.30 14.28
N LEU A 117 -5.85 -18.51 14.43
CA LEU A 117 -6.47 -19.73 13.92
C LEU A 117 -7.79 -20.05 14.64
N ASP A 118 -7.86 -19.89 15.96
CA ASP A 118 -9.11 -20.07 16.72
C ASP A 118 -10.16 -19.01 16.32
N LEU A 119 -9.76 -17.74 16.13
CA LEU A 119 -10.65 -16.68 15.63
C LEU A 119 -11.11 -16.92 14.18
N ARG A 120 -10.25 -17.53 13.35
CA ARG A 120 -10.58 -17.96 11.98
C ARG A 120 -11.58 -19.11 11.99
N GLU A 121 -11.37 -20.12 12.83
CA GLU A 121 -12.28 -21.26 12.97
C GLU A 121 -13.68 -20.82 13.43
N LYS A 122 -13.73 -19.84 14.33
CA LYS A 122 -14.97 -19.21 14.81
C LYS A 122 -15.58 -18.21 13.82
N ASP A 123 -14.95 -17.99 12.66
CA ASP A 123 -15.36 -17.05 11.61
C ASP A 123 -15.64 -15.62 12.14
N VAL A 124 -14.83 -15.18 13.11
CA VAL A 124 -15.04 -13.88 13.80
C VAL A 124 -14.75 -12.71 12.87
N PHE A 125 -13.70 -12.82 12.05
CA PHE A 125 -13.24 -11.74 11.17
C PHE A 125 -13.18 -12.21 9.72
N LYS A 126 -13.92 -11.53 8.83
CA LYS A 126 -13.93 -11.79 7.38
C LYS A 126 -12.52 -11.83 6.77
N THR A 127 -11.60 -11.00 7.25
CA THR A 127 -10.22 -10.94 6.74
C THR A 127 -9.47 -12.27 6.90
N LEU A 128 -9.72 -13.01 7.99
CA LEU A 128 -9.05 -14.28 8.28
C LEU A 128 -9.46 -15.43 7.35
N ARG A 129 -10.53 -15.25 6.56
CA ARG A 129 -10.88 -16.18 5.47
C ARG A 129 -9.84 -16.15 4.35
N GLY A 130 -9.10 -15.05 4.20
CA GLY A 130 -8.06 -14.84 3.19
C GLY A 130 -6.68 -15.39 3.58
N TRP A 131 -6.63 -16.30 4.56
CA TRP A 131 -5.42 -16.96 5.01
C TRP A 131 -4.74 -17.71 3.86
N ARG A 132 -3.46 -17.47 3.66
CA ARG A 132 -2.73 -18.02 2.49
C ARG A 132 -1.31 -18.50 2.79
N ASP A 133 -1.01 -18.74 4.07
CA ASP A 133 0.31 -19.19 4.54
C ASP A 133 1.47 -18.27 4.12
N GLU A 134 1.14 -16.98 3.96
CA GLU A 134 2.07 -15.90 3.68
C GLU A 134 2.17 -15.01 4.93
N TYR A 135 3.37 -14.90 5.47
CA TYR A 135 3.61 -14.23 6.74
C TYR A 135 4.42 -12.98 6.54
N PHE A 136 4.00 -11.87 7.14
CA PHE A 136 4.75 -10.63 7.20
C PHE A 136 5.50 -10.52 8.52
N ASN A 137 6.70 -9.95 8.46
CA ASN A 137 7.48 -9.61 9.64
C ASN A 137 6.88 -8.38 10.32
N ILE A 138 6.90 -8.36 11.66
CA ILE A 138 6.38 -7.26 12.47
C ILE A 138 7.54 -6.48 13.08
N TRP A 139 7.73 -5.24 12.63
CA TRP A 139 8.82 -4.38 13.06
C TRP A 139 8.35 -3.23 13.95
N TYR A 140 9.18 -2.84 14.92
CA TYR A 140 9.10 -1.51 15.52
C TYR A 140 9.70 -0.45 14.59
N LYS A 141 10.92 -0.73 14.15
CA LYS A 141 11.66 0.01 13.12
C LYS A 141 12.23 -1.00 12.13
N PHE A 142 12.19 -0.67 10.85
CA PHE A 142 12.72 -1.53 9.80
C PHE A 142 14.25 -1.76 9.92
N SER A 143 14.96 -0.84 10.59
CA SER A 143 16.40 -0.94 10.87
C SER A 143 16.76 -1.89 12.03
N GLU A 144 15.76 -2.48 12.70
CA GLU A 144 15.94 -3.42 13.80
C GLU A 144 15.44 -4.81 13.38
N PRO A 145 15.87 -5.91 14.04
CA PRO A 145 15.30 -7.22 13.80
C PRO A 145 13.77 -7.24 14.01
N PRO A 146 13.02 -8.04 13.23
CA PRO A 146 11.58 -8.19 13.45
C PRO A 146 11.31 -8.84 14.81
N LEU A 147 10.19 -8.47 15.43
CA LEU A 147 9.84 -8.92 16.78
C LEU A 147 9.00 -10.21 16.79
N MET A 148 8.30 -10.47 15.69
CA MET A 148 7.51 -11.69 15.39
C MET A 148 7.14 -11.68 13.90
N LYS A 149 6.52 -12.75 13.41
CA LYS A 149 5.79 -12.77 12.13
C LYS A 149 4.30 -12.98 12.37
N MET A 150 3.48 -12.52 11.43
CA MET A 150 2.03 -12.62 11.47
C MET A 150 1.50 -12.95 10.08
N GLU A 151 0.44 -13.74 9.99
CA GLU A 151 -0.18 -14.03 8.70
C GLU A 151 -0.72 -12.73 8.06
N ARG A 152 -0.49 -12.59 6.75
CA ARG A 152 -0.77 -11.37 5.97
C ARG A 152 -2.20 -10.85 6.14
N ALA A 153 -3.19 -11.72 6.02
CA ALA A 153 -4.61 -11.39 6.16
C ALA A 153 -4.99 -10.95 7.59
N ALA A 154 -4.19 -11.28 8.61
CA ALA A 154 -4.41 -10.83 9.99
C ALA A 154 -3.78 -9.48 10.33
N THR A 155 -2.81 -8.98 9.54
CA THR A 155 -2.04 -7.77 9.85
C THR A 155 -2.91 -6.53 10.06
N CYS A 156 -3.98 -6.39 9.28
CA CYS A 156 -4.90 -5.25 9.39
C CYS A 156 -5.66 -5.22 10.72
N LEU A 157 -5.81 -6.37 11.41
CA LEU A 157 -6.47 -6.43 12.71
C LEU A 157 -5.64 -5.76 13.81
N PHE A 158 -4.32 -5.75 13.63
CA PHE A 158 -3.36 -5.19 14.59
C PHE A 158 -2.81 -3.84 14.15
N GLY A 159 -3.22 -3.33 12.99
CA GLY A 159 -2.74 -2.06 12.43
C GLY A 159 -1.22 -1.98 12.42
N VAL A 160 -0.55 -3.10 12.17
CA VAL A 160 0.91 -3.19 12.09
C VAL A 160 1.36 -2.70 10.73
N LYS A 161 2.54 -2.05 10.67
CA LYS A 161 3.09 -1.56 9.41
C LYS A 161 3.31 -2.72 8.45
N GLN A 162 2.73 -2.60 7.27
CA GLN A 162 2.93 -3.51 6.16
C GLN A 162 3.93 -2.88 5.18
N TYR A 163 4.75 -3.73 4.58
CA TYR A 163 5.76 -3.31 3.61
C TYR A 163 5.53 -4.08 2.32
N GLY A 164 5.85 -3.43 1.21
CA GLY A 164 5.80 -4.05 -0.11
C GLY A 164 6.78 -3.39 -1.06
N VAL A 165 6.80 -3.89 -2.29
CA VAL A 165 7.62 -3.38 -3.39
C VAL A 165 6.72 -3.11 -4.58
N HIS A 166 7.00 -2.01 -5.26
CA HIS A 166 6.32 -1.64 -6.50
C HIS A 166 7.36 -1.28 -7.56
N ILE A 167 7.24 -1.87 -8.75
CA ILE A 167 8.21 -1.73 -9.82
C ILE A 167 7.63 -0.92 -10.97
N ASN A 168 8.19 0.26 -11.21
CA ASN A 168 7.93 1.04 -12.41
C ASN A 168 8.79 0.50 -13.56
N GLY A 169 8.20 -0.34 -14.41
CA GLY A 169 8.80 -0.71 -15.69
C GLY A 169 8.60 0.42 -16.69
N TRP A 170 9.68 0.95 -17.27
CA TRP A 170 9.59 2.05 -18.21
C TRP A 170 10.64 1.96 -19.31
N THR A 171 10.38 2.62 -20.43
CA THR A 171 11.32 2.71 -21.55
C THR A 171 11.25 4.10 -22.18
N ARG A 172 12.28 4.45 -22.95
CA ARG A 172 12.31 5.69 -23.75
C ARG A 172 12.03 5.35 -25.21
N HIS A 173 10.77 5.45 -25.59
CA HIS A 173 10.33 5.23 -26.97
C HIS A 173 10.87 6.35 -27.89
N PRO A 174 11.42 6.03 -29.07
CA PRO A 174 12.05 7.00 -29.97
C PRO A 174 11.16 8.19 -30.37
N THR A 175 9.85 7.95 -30.51
CA THR A 175 8.89 8.98 -30.96
C THR A 175 7.89 9.42 -29.89
N LYS A 176 7.67 8.63 -28.84
CA LYS A 176 6.65 8.90 -27.81
C LYS A 176 7.26 9.44 -26.52
N GLY A 177 8.59 9.46 -26.41
CA GLY A 177 9.29 9.83 -25.19
C GLY A 177 9.20 8.73 -24.15
N VAL A 178 9.02 9.10 -22.89
CA VAL A 178 8.92 8.13 -21.78
C VAL A 178 7.60 7.38 -21.88
N CYS A 179 7.64 6.06 -21.77
CA CYS A 179 6.48 5.19 -21.68
C CYS A 179 6.63 4.24 -20.49
N MET A 180 5.53 3.85 -19.87
CA MET A 180 5.49 2.91 -18.74
C MET A 180 4.72 1.66 -19.11
N TRP A 181 5.21 0.52 -18.64
CA TRP A 181 4.47 -0.73 -18.63
C TRP A 181 3.50 -0.74 -17.43
N ILE A 182 2.22 -0.93 -17.74
CA ILE A 182 1.12 -1.05 -16.77
C ILE A 182 0.53 -2.45 -16.90
N ALA A 183 0.45 -3.16 -15.77
CA ALA A 183 -0.21 -4.46 -15.72
C ALA A 183 -1.71 -4.29 -15.48
N ARG A 184 -2.55 -5.18 -16.02
CA ARG A 184 -3.91 -5.40 -15.52
C ARG A 184 -3.91 -6.68 -14.68
N ARG A 185 -4.36 -6.56 -13.44
CA ARG A 185 -4.42 -7.70 -12.50
C ARG A 185 -5.39 -8.77 -12.99
N SER A 186 -5.05 -10.03 -12.76
CA SER A 186 -5.93 -11.16 -13.03
C SER A 186 -7.27 -11.02 -12.30
N LYS A 187 -8.35 -11.47 -12.95
CA LYS A 187 -9.69 -11.54 -12.35
C LYS A 187 -9.77 -12.44 -11.12
N THR A 188 -8.79 -13.34 -10.94
CA THR A 188 -8.74 -14.30 -9.83
C THR A 188 -7.91 -13.80 -8.64
N LYS A 189 -7.26 -12.63 -8.74
CA LYS A 189 -6.53 -12.06 -7.59
C LYS A 189 -7.51 -11.86 -6.42
N PRO A 190 -7.12 -12.22 -5.19
CA PRO A 190 -7.99 -12.12 -4.02
C PRO A 190 -8.30 -10.66 -3.64
N THR A 191 -7.44 -9.73 -4.04
CA THR A 191 -7.61 -8.29 -3.83
C THR A 191 -7.49 -7.55 -5.16
N TRP A 192 -8.37 -6.57 -5.35
CA TRP A 192 -8.35 -5.66 -6.50
C TRP A 192 -8.32 -6.37 -7.87
N PRO A 193 -9.20 -7.35 -8.13
CA PRO A 193 -9.22 -8.06 -9.42
C PRO A 193 -9.52 -7.11 -10.57
N ASN A 194 -8.91 -7.34 -11.73
CA ASN A 194 -9.05 -6.54 -12.97
C ASN A 194 -8.56 -5.08 -12.92
N MET A 195 -8.05 -4.60 -11.80
CA MET A 195 -7.51 -3.23 -11.70
C MET A 195 -6.14 -3.12 -12.37
N LEU A 196 -5.80 -1.92 -12.82
CA LEU A 196 -4.47 -1.57 -13.32
C LEU A 196 -3.49 -1.47 -12.15
N ASP A 197 -2.26 -1.92 -12.38
CA ASP A 197 -1.17 -1.99 -11.42
C ASP A 197 0.15 -1.52 -12.07
N ASN A 198 1.23 -1.43 -11.30
CA ASN A 198 2.58 -1.20 -11.85
C ASN A 198 3.03 -2.42 -12.69
N LEU A 199 4.25 -2.41 -13.24
CA LEU A 199 4.74 -3.56 -14.04
C LEU A 199 4.68 -4.86 -13.22
N ALA A 200 5.12 -4.78 -11.97
CA ALA A 200 5.01 -5.84 -10.97
C ALA A 200 4.90 -5.21 -9.58
N ALA A 201 4.21 -5.87 -8.64
CA ALA A 201 4.09 -5.39 -7.27
C ALA A 201 3.77 -6.50 -6.25
N GLY A 202 4.46 -6.47 -5.11
CA GLY A 202 4.45 -7.54 -4.12
C GLY A 202 4.42 -7.08 -2.68
N GLY A 203 3.84 -7.93 -1.81
CA GLY A 203 3.98 -7.75 -0.37
C GLY A 203 5.32 -8.28 0.13
N LEU A 204 5.97 -7.58 1.07
CA LEU A 204 7.25 -8.01 1.62
C LEU A 204 7.03 -9.13 2.65
N SER A 205 7.05 -10.37 2.16
CA SER A 205 6.96 -11.55 3.02
C SER A 205 8.16 -11.66 3.97
N SER A 206 7.98 -12.44 5.04
CA SER A 206 9.01 -12.72 6.05
C SER A 206 10.22 -13.50 5.52
N LYS A 207 10.15 -14.02 4.28
CA LYS A 207 11.17 -14.89 3.68
C LYS A 207 12.19 -14.14 2.81
N HIS A 208 11.87 -12.92 2.37
CA HIS A 208 12.67 -12.19 1.39
C HIS A 208 13.11 -10.83 1.94
N ASN A 209 14.29 -10.38 1.52
CA ASN A 209 14.63 -8.96 1.62
C ASN A 209 13.98 -8.15 0.48
N ILE A 210 14.09 -6.82 0.54
CA ILE A 210 13.41 -5.90 -0.40
C ILE A 210 13.80 -6.18 -1.86
N MET A 211 15.10 -6.34 -2.14
CA MET A 211 15.58 -6.53 -3.51
C MET A 211 15.24 -7.93 -4.03
N GLU A 212 15.33 -8.96 -3.18
CA GLU A 212 14.90 -10.31 -3.51
C GLU A 212 13.40 -10.34 -3.86
N CYS A 213 12.57 -9.70 -3.04
CA CYS A 213 11.14 -9.57 -3.29
C CYS A 213 10.89 -8.87 -4.62
N ALA A 214 11.49 -7.70 -4.86
CA ALA A 214 11.27 -6.97 -6.11
C ALA A 214 11.71 -7.73 -7.36
N ARG A 215 12.83 -8.48 -7.29
CA ARG A 215 13.30 -9.34 -8.38
C ARG A 215 12.37 -10.52 -8.61
N SER A 216 11.88 -11.17 -7.55
CA SER A 216 10.91 -12.27 -7.65
C SER A 216 9.63 -11.81 -8.34
N GLU A 217 9.05 -10.71 -7.88
CA GLU A 217 7.80 -10.17 -8.42
C GLU A 217 7.94 -9.78 -9.90
N CYS A 218 9.08 -9.20 -10.30
CA CYS A 218 9.34 -8.93 -11.71
C CYS A 218 9.41 -10.21 -12.57
N GLN A 219 9.91 -11.30 -12.01
CA GLN A 219 10.02 -12.59 -12.70
C GLN A 219 8.68 -13.30 -12.78
N GLU A 220 7.95 -13.34 -11.67
CA GLU A 220 6.68 -14.06 -11.52
C GLU A 220 5.55 -13.35 -12.27
N GLU A 221 5.38 -12.04 -12.08
CA GLU A 221 4.27 -11.31 -12.67
C GLU A 221 4.54 -10.90 -14.12
N ALA A 222 5.80 -10.63 -14.50
CA ALA A 222 6.15 -9.99 -15.78
C ALA A 222 7.27 -10.67 -16.59
N SER A 223 7.75 -11.85 -16.18
CA SER A 223 8.80 -12.62 -16.86
C SER A 223 10.08 -11.81 -17.15
N VAL A 224 10.42 -10.84 -16.30
CA VAL A 224 11.62 -10.01 -16.50
C VAL A 224 12.88 -10.89 -16.34
N PRO A 225 13.73 -11.00 -17.37
CA PRO A 225 14.90 -11.87 -17.32
C PRO A 225 16.01 -11.27 -16.43
N ASN A 226 16.85 -12.14 -15.87
CA ASN A 226 17.89 -11.76 -14.90
C ASN A 226 18.82 -10.64 -15.38
N ASN A 227 19.17 -10.61 -16.67
CA ASN A 227 20.05 -9.58 -17.24
C ASN A 227 19.42 -8.18 -17.21
N LEU A 228 18.09 -8.05 -17.19
CA LEU A 228 17.42 -6.75 -17.06
C LEU A 228 17.31 -6.33 -15.60
N LEU A 229 17.17 -7.28 -14.68
CA LEU A 229 17.03 -7.00 -13.25
C LEU A 229 18.26 -6.33 -12.64
N ASP A 230 19.41 -6.38 -13.29
CA ASP A 230 20.61 -5.64 -12.86
C ASP A 230 20.46 -4.12 -12.98
N ASN A 231 19.47 -3.66 -13.76
CA ASN A 231 19.10 -2.25 -13.87
C ASN A 231 18.01 -1.83 -12.86
N LEU A 232 17.49 -2.76 -12.05
CA LEU A 232 16.46 -2.46 -11.05
C LEU A 232 17.04 -1.59 -9.93
N LYS A 233 16.52 -0.37 -9.77
CA LYS A 233 17.05 0.62 -8.83
C LYS A 233 16.03 1.02 -7.78
N PRO A 234 16.37 0.99 -6.47
CA PRO A 234 15.53 1.60 -5.45
C PRO A 234 15.56 3.12 -5.61
N VAL A 235 14.39 3.75 -5.60
CA VAL A 235 14.22 5.19 -5.88
C VAL A 235 13.43 5.94 -4.80
N GLY A 236 13.07 5.26 -3.72
CA GLY A 236 12.44 5.86 -2.56
C GLY A 236 11.36 4.96 -1.96
N THR A 237 10.49 5.57 -1.16
CA THR A 237 9.35 4.92 -0.54
C THR A 237 8.13 5.82 -0.60
N VAL A 238 6.94 5.23 -0.66
CA VAL A 238 5.67 5.92 -0.43
C VAL A 238 4.99 5.29 0.78
N SER A 239 4.44 6.10 1.67
CA SER A 239 3.74 5.64 2.86
C SER A 239 2.37 6.29 2.99
N TYR A 240 1.35 5.47 3.23
CA TYR A 240 -0.04 5.90 3.38
C TYR A 240 -0.75 5.06 4.42
N PHE A 241 -1.89 5.57 4.89
CA PHE A 241 -2.72 4.92 5.90
C PHE A 241 -4.16 4.97 5.45
N TYR A 242 -4.83 3.83 5.40
CA TYR A 242 -6.28 3.76 5.22
C TYR A 242 -6.91 2.75 6.18
N GLU A 243 -8.23 2.79 6.29
CA GLU A 243 -9.01 1.83 7.07
C GLU A 243 -10.24 1.43 6.28
N ASP A 244 -10.66 0.18 6.46
CA ASP A 244 -11.90 -0.34 5.90
C ASP A 244 -12.58 -1.30 6.90
N GLU A 245 -13.58 -2.06 6.45
CA GLU A 245 -14.29 -3.03 7.31
C GLU A 245 -13.38 -4.13 7.91
N ARG A 246 -12.22 -4.40 7.30
CA ARG A 246 -11.27 -5.45 7.69
C ARG A 246 -10.32 -4.98 8.79
N GLY A 247 -9.99 -3.70 8.85
CA GLY A 247 -9.05 -3.18 9.84
C GLY A 247 -8.32 -1.91 9.39
N LEU A 248 -7.08 -1.78 9.88
CA LEU A 248 -6.21 -0.62 9.64
C LEU A 248 -5.02 -1.03 8.77
N PHE A 249 -4.67 -0.19 7.79
CA PHE A 249 -3.64 -0.47 6.79
C PHE A 249 -2.59 0.64 6.75
N PRO A 250 -1.66 0.69 7.72
CA PRO A 250 -0.44 1.47 7.58
C PRO A 250 0.51 0.75 6.62
N GLU A 251 0.69 1.31 5.42
CA GLU A 251 1.49 0.69 4.35
C GLU A 251 2.70 1.57 3.98
N CYS A 252 3.82 0.92 3.68
CA CYS A 252 5.08 1.53 3.29
C CYS A 252 5.66 0.75 2.10
N GLU A 253 5.50 1.32 0.90
CA GLU A 253 5.89 0.70 -0.36
C GLU A 253 7.28 1.17 -0.79
N TYR A 254 8.19 0.24 -1.00
CA TYR A 254 9.50 0.50 -1.62
C TYR A 254 9.34 0.60 -3.12
N ILE A 255 9.83 1.70 -3.68
CA ILE A 255 9.68 1.99 -5.10
C ILE A 255 10.97 1.61 -5.82
N MET A 256 10.81 0.81 -6.88
CA MET A 256 11.89 0.42 -7.76
C MET A 256 11.60 0.95 -9.17
N ASP A 257 12.60 1.49 -9.84
CA ASP A 257 12.53 1.80 -11.26
C ASP A 257 13.33 0.76 -12.03
N LEU A 258 12.75 0.25 -13.12
CA LEU A 258 13.38 -0.65 -14.06
C LEU A 258 13.26 -0.07 -15.46
N GLU A 259 14.37 0.47 -15.97
CA GLU A 259 14.45 0.84 -17.38
C GLU A 259 14.65 -0.43 -18.22
N VAL A 260 13.73 -0.69 -19.14
CA VAL A 260 13.74 -1.85 -20.03
C VAL A 260 14.02 -1.44 -21.47
N PRO A 261 14.65 -2.31 -22.28
CA PRO A 261 14.77 -2.10 -23.72
C PRO A 261 13.42 -1.87 -24.40
N GLU A 262 13.44 -1.15 -25.53
CA GLU A 262 12.22 -0.87 -26.31
C GLU A 262 11.54 -2.17 -26.82
N ASP A 263 12.33 -3.20 -27.10
CA ASP A 263 11.88 -4.51 -27.59
C ASP A 263 11.48 -5.49 -26.48
N PHE A 264 11.62 -5.10 -25.21
CA PHE A 264 11.13 -5.90 -24.10
C PHE A 264 9.59 -5.89 -24.06
N VAL A 265 8.99 -7.07 -24.06
CA VAL A 265 7.56 -7.28 -23.87
C VAL A 265 7.38 -8.19 -22.64
N PRO A 266 6.71 -7.71 -21.58
CA PRO A 266 6.45 -8.53 -20.40
C PRO A 266 5.44 -9.62 -20.70
N GLU A 267 5.60 -10.76 -20.04
CA GLU A 267 4.70 -11.90 -20.14
C GLU A 267 4.32 -12.37 -18.73
N ASN A 268 3.06 -12.74 -18.55
CA ASN A 268 2.59 -13.29 -17.28
C ASN A 268 3.15 -14.72 -17.09
N ALA A 269 3.90 -14.97 -16.01
CA ALA A 269 4.47 -16.30 -15.73
C ALA A 269 3.64 -17.14 -14.76
N ASP A 270 2.94 -16.51 -13.81
CA ASP A 270 2.34 -17.18 -12.64
C ASP A 270 0.80 -17.17 -12.61
N GLY A 271 0.16 -16.46 -13.53
CA GLY A 271 -1.30 -16.32 -13.60
C GLY A 271 -1.86 -15.07 -12.91
N GLU A 272 -1.00 -14.21 -12.36
CA GLU A 272 -1.39 -13.06 -11.54
C GLU A 272 -1.72 -11.80 -12.36
N VAL A 273 -1.29 -11.74 -13.62
CA VAL A 273 -1.55 -10.64 -14.56
C VAL A 273 -2.43 -11.09 -15.74
N ALA A 274 -3.47 -10.32 -16.08
CA ALA A 274 -4.33 -10.60 -17.23
C ALA A 274 -3.73 -10.12 -18.55
N GLU A 275 -3.15 -8.92 -18.56
CA GLU A 275 -2.61 -8.27 -19.76
C GLU A 275 -1.66 -7.13 -19.36
N PHE A 276 -0.83 -6.70 -20.31
CA PHE A 276 0.09 -5.58 -20.15
C PHE A 276 -0.16 -4.51 -21.20
N TYR A 277 0.05 -3.25 -20.81
CA TYR A 277 -0.02 -2.10 -21.69
C TYR A 277 1.27 -1.29 -21.63
N LEU A 278 1.80 -0.93 -22.79
CA LEU A 278 2.85 0.09 -22.88
C LEU A 278 2.20 1.44 -23.21
N TRP A 279 2.11 2.31 -22.22
CA TRP A 279 1.43 3.59 -22.33
C TRP A 279 2.39 4.77 -22.22
N THR A 280 2.07 5.83 -22.95
CA THR A 280 2.69 7.14 -22.75
C THR A 280 2.40 7.64 -21.33
N ILE A 281 3.26 8.52 -20.82
CA ILE A 281 3.02 9.15 -19.50
C ILE A 281 1.67 9.87 -19.46
N GLN A 282 1.26 10.47 -20.58
CA GLN A 282 -0.06 11.05 -20.69
C GLN A 282 -1.12 10.00 -20.36
N GLU A 283 -1.25 8.94 -21.16
CA GLU A 283 -2.21 7.82 -20.98
C GLU A 283 -2.18 7.21 -19.56
N VAL A 284 -1.00 7.10 -18.95
CA VAL A 284 -0.88 6.64 -17.56
C VAL A 284 -1.58 7.61 -16.61
N LEU A 285 -1.25 8.90 -16.67
CA LEU A 285 -1.87 9.94 -15.84
C LEU A 285 -3.39 9.99 -16.08
N GLU A 286 -3.83 9.80 -17.33
CA GLU A 286 -5.25 9.73 -17.69
C GLU A 286 -6.00 8.65 -16.90
N LYS A 287 -5.36 7.49 -16.72
CA LYS A 287 -5.92 6.36 -16.01
C LYS A 287 -5.82 6.47 -14.49
N THR A 288 -4.84 7.20 -13.96
CA THR A 288 -4.67 7.35 -12.49
C THR A 288 -5.87 8.01 -11.80
N ILE A 289 -6.67 8.79 -12.52
CA ILE A 289 -7.88 9.44 -11.98
C ILE A 289 -9.16 8.60 -12.10
N THR A 290 -9.06 7.39 -12.69
CA THR A 290 -10.20 6.49 -12.89
C THR A 290 -10.26 5.44 -11.80
N SER A 291 -11.42 4.80 -11.63
CA SER A 291 -11.58 3.65 -10.72
C SER A 291 -10.97 2.36 -11.26
N GLU A 292 -10.43 2.35 -12.49
CA GLU A 292 -9.75 1.18 -13.02
C GLU A 292 -8.35 0.99 -12.42
N PHE A 293 -7.70 2.05 -11.95
CA PHE A 293 -6.35 1.97 -11.41
C PHE A 293 -6.38 1.70 -9.91
N LYS A 294 -5.67 0.65 -9.47
CA LYS A 294 -5.46 0.37 -8.06
C LYS A 294 -4.83 1.59 -7.39
N SER A 295 -5.45 2.09 -6.31
CA SER A 295 -5.14 3.42 -5.78
C SER A 295 -3.68 3.58 -5.34
N ASN A 296 -3.09 2.56 -4.73
CA ASN A 296 -1.68 2.63 -4.34
C ASN A 296 -0.74 2.63 -5.57
N SER A 297 -1.03 1.82 -6.57
CA SER A 297 -0.26 1.74 -7.82
C SER A 297 -0.34 3.03 -8.64
N ALA A 298 -1.51 3.69 -8.65
CA ALA A 298 -1.68 5.03 -9.21
C ALA A 298 -0.80 6.06 -8.48
N LEU A 299 -0.72 5.99 -7.14
CA LEU A 299 0.16 6.84 -6.35
C LEU A 299 1.64 6.62 -6.71
N ILE A 300 2.06 5.37 -6.94
CA ILE A 300 3.42 5.05 -7.39
C ILE A 300 3.70 5.61 -8.79
N ALA A 301 2.74 5.55 -9.71
CA ALA A 301 2.88 6.13 -11.05
C ALA A 301 3.00 7.67 -11.02
N ILE A 302 2.23 8.35 -10.17
CA ILE A 302 2.36 9.80 -9.97
C ILE A 302 3.73 10.12 -9.35
N ASN A 303 4.18 9.33 -8.36
CA ASN A 303 5.51 9.49 -7.77
C ASN A 303 6.63 9.35 -8.81
N PHE A 304 6.51 8.39 -9.75
CA PHE A 304 7.42 8.27 -10.90
C PHE A 304 7.43 9.56 -11.72
N CYS A 305 6.25 10.07 -12.11
CA CYS A 305 6.15 11.28 -12.92
C CYS A 305 6.81 12.49 -12.24
N ILE A 306 6.64 12.64 -10.92
CA ILE A 306 7.29 13.68 -10.13
C ILE A 306 8.82 13.52 -10.14
N ARG A 307 9.34 12.34 -9.78
CA ARG A 307 10.80 12.10 -9.70
C ARG A 307 11.52 12.25 -11.03
N HIS A 308 10.81 11.98 -12.14
CA HIS A 308 11.34 12.12 -13.51
C HIS A 308 11.09 13.50 -14.14
N GLY A 309 10.53 14.47 -13.39
CA GLY A 309 10.30 15.84 -13.87
C GLY A 309 9.21 15.95 -14.93
N LEU A 310 8.30 14.98 -15.00
CA LEU A 310 7.17 14.93 -15.92
C LEU A 310 5.95 15.67 -15.36
N ILE A 311 5.90 15.87 -14.04
CA ILE A 311 5.01 16.80 -13.36
C ILE A 311 5.90 17.88 -12.74
N SER A 312 5.64 19.14 -13.08
CA SER A 312 6.42 20.30 -12.62
C SER A 312 5.73 20.98 -11.42
N PRO A 313 6.50 21.46 -10.41
CA PRO A 313 5.94 22.26 -9.33
C PRO A 313 5.36 23.62 -9.80
N ASP A 314 5.78 24.13 -10.96
CA ASP A 314 5.24 25.37 -11.52
C ASP A 314 3.88 25.16 -12.22
N ASP A 315 3.60 23.92 -12.66
CA ASP A 315 2.40 23.57 -13.44
C ASP A 315 1.33 22.85 -12.57
N GLU A 316 1.74 22.21 -11.47
CA GLU A 316 0.83 21.52 -10.54
C GLU A 316 0.68 22.29 -9.22
N PRO A 317 -0.44 23.00 -8.99
CA PRO A 317 -0.62 23.84 -7.82
C PRO A 317 -0.67 23.08 -6.49
N ASN A 318 -0.93 21.77 -6.51
CA ASN A 318 -0.96 20.92 -5.30
C ASN A 318 0.28 20.04 -5.14
N TYR A 319 1.36 20.34 -5.87
CA TYR A 319 2.57 19.51 -5.93
C TYR A 319 3.11 19.15 -4.54
N GLN A 320 3.16 20.15 -3.63
CA GLN A 320 3.62 19.93 -2.26
C GLN A 320 2.65 19.02 -1.47
N GLN A 321 1.34 19.23 -1.57
CA GLN A 321 0.34 18.43 -0.86
C GLN A 321 0.32 16.98 -1.34
N ILE A 322 0.56 16.75 -2.64
CA ILE A 322 0.70 15.41 -3.21
C ILE A 322 1.91 14.71 -2.59
N LEU A 323 3.07 15.36 -2.57
CA LEU A 323 4.28 14.81 -1.95
C LEU A 323 4.11 14.56 -0.44
N GLU A 324 3.50 15.48 0.30
CA GLU A 324 3.22 15.30 1.73
C GLU A 324 2.27 14.11 1.97
N GLY A 325 1.23 13.96 1.13
CA GLY A 325 0.29 12.86 1.20
C GLY A 325 0.91 11.49 0.89
N MET A 326 1.94 11.46 0.05
CA MET A 326 2.75 10.26 -0.25
C MET A 326 3.67 9.82 0.88
N HIS A 327 3.81 10.61 1.95
CA HIS A 327 4.72 10.35 3.07
C HIS A 327 4.01 10.44 4.42
N ALA A 328 2.83 9.81 4.52
CA ALA A 328 2.02 9.81 5.72
C ALA A 328 2.74 9.13 6.90
N LYS A 329 2.58 9.69 8.10
CA LYS A 329 3.12 9.10 9.33
C LYS A 329 2.26 7.91 9.81
N LEU A 330 2.87 6.74 9.80
CA LEU A 330 2.19 5.46 10.05
C LEU A 330 2.00 5.08 11.53
N THR A 331 2.63 5.81 12.46
CA THR A 331 2.51 5.57 13.92
C THR A 331 2.36 6.86 14.69
#